data_AF-A0A963DSL3-F1
#
_entry.id   AF-A0A963DSL3-F1
#
_cell.length_a   1.000
_cell.length_b   1.000
_cell.length_c   1.000
_cell.angle_alpha   90.00
_cell.angle_beta   90.00
_cell.angle_gamma   90.00
#
_symmetry.space_group_name_H-M   'P 1'
#
loop_
_entity.id
_entity.type
_entity.pdbx_description
1 polymer ?
#
loop_
_entity_poly.entity_id
_entity_poly.type
_entity_poly.pdbx_seq_one_letter_code
_entity_poly.pdbx_strand_id
1 'polypeptide(L)' 'AIIPPRSNRLNPRIYDRHLYKERHLIECFFNKIKHYRRIFSRFEKTAHHFMAFLHLVAFLIWTR' A
#
# COMPACT_ATOMS: atom_id res chain seq x y z
N ALA A 1 -10.68 -15.04 8.00
CA ALA A 1 -9.81 -14.93 6.79
C ALA A 1 -10.28 -13.75 5.95
N ILE A 2 -9.37 -12.87 5.49
CA ILE A 2 -9.72 -11.50 5.04
C ILE A 2 -9.76 -11.36 3.51
N ILE A 3 -8.89 -12.09 2.81
CA ILE A 3 -8.82 -12.07 1.35
C ILE A 3 -10.09 -12.73 0.77
N PRO A 4 -10.72 -12.23 -0.29
CA PRO A 4 -11.85 -12.90 -0.92
C PRO A 4 -11.43 -14.24 -1.56
N PRO A 5 -12.32 -15.24 -1.62
CA PRO A 5 -12.09 -16.43 -2.44
C PRO A 5 -12.02 -16.06 -3.93
N ARG A 6 -11.32 -16.87 -4.73
CA ARG A 6 -11.36 -16.75 -6.20
C ARG A 6 -12.78 -17.02 -6.70
N SER A 7 -13.19 -16.31 -7.74
CA SER A 7 -14.53 -16.39 -8.34
C SER A 7 -14.92 -17.78 -8.86
N ASN A 8 -13.93 -18.60 -9.22
CA ASN A 8 -14.12 -19.94 -9.76
C ASN A 8 -14.17 -21.07 -8.70
N ARG A 9 -14.22 -20.73 -7.40
CA ARG A 9 -14.25 -21.73 -6.33
C ARG A 9 -15.69 -22.21 -6.09
N LEU A 10 -15.92 -23.51 -6.23
CA LEU A 10 -17.23 -24.16 -6.03
C LEU A 10 -17.81 -23.92 -4.62
N ASN A 11 -16.97 -24.04 -3.59
CA ASN A 11 -17.34 -23.75 -2.19
C ASN A 11 -16.59 -22.50 -1.70
N PRO A 12 -17.13 -21.28 -1.90
CA PRO A 12 -16.49 -20.05 -1.47
C PRO A 12 -16.39 -20.00 0.05
N ARG A 13 -15.23 -19.57 0.56
CA ARG A 13 -15.06 -19.35 2.00
C ARG A 13 -15.68 -18.02 2.41
N ILE A 14 -16.23 -17.98 3.61
CA ILE A 14 -16.64 -16.72 4.23
C ILE A 14 -15.38 -15.87 4.46
N TYR A 15 -15.49 -14.58 4.15
CA TYR A 15 -14.46 -13.59 4.42
C TYR A 15 -15.11 -12.31 4.91
N ASP A 16 -14.37 -11.55 5.70
CA ASP A 16 -14.84 -10.26 6.18
C ASP A 16 -14.69 -9.21 5.07
N ARG A 17 -15.83 -8.80 4.51
CA ARG A 17 -15.87 -7.80 3.44
C ARG A 17 -15.57 -6.40 3.96
N HIS A 18 -15.91 -6.09 5.20
CA HIS A 18 -15.63 -4.78 5.80
C HIS A 18 -14.12 -4.61 5.99
N LEU A 19 -13.48 -5.61 6.59
CA LEU A 19 -12.04 -5.59 6.79
C LEU A 19 -11.27 -5.64 5.45
N TYR A 20 -11.79 -6.34 4.44
CA TYR A 20 -11.17 -6.33 3.11
C TYR A 20 -11.21 -4.95 2.44
N LYS A 21 -12.25 -4.13 2.67
CA LYS A 21 -12.35 -2.78 2.10
C LYS A 21 -11.27 -1.84 2.61
N GLU A 22 -10.80 -2.02 3.85
CA GLU A 22 -9.75 -1.17 4.44
C GLU A 22 -8.45 -1.22 3.65
N ARG A 23 -8.19 -2.32 2.93
CA ARG A 23 -7.06 -2.47 2.02
C ARG A 23 -7.00 -1.35 0.96
N HIS A 24 -8.14 -0.80 0.56
CA HIS A 24 -8.21 0.31 -0.40
C HIS A 24 -7.42 1.54 0.09
N LEU A 25 -7.44 1.83 1.40
CA LEU A 25 -6.70 2.94 1.98
C LEU A 25 -5.18 2.76 1.79
N ILE A 26 -4.71 1.53 2.01
CA ILE A 26 -3.30 1.15 1.83
C ILE A 26 -2.91 1.25 0.35
N GLU A 27 -3.74 0.74 -0.56
CA GLU A 27 -3.51 0.84 -2.00
C GLU A 27 -3.45 2.30 -2.50
N CYS A 28 -4.39 3.14 -2.04
CA CYS A 28 -4.39 4.57 -2.30
C CYS A 28 -3.12 5.26 -1.78
N PHE A 29 -2.65 4.90 -0.59
CA PHE A 29 -1.40 5.42 -0.04
C PHE A 29 -0.19 5.04 -0.90
N PHE A 30 -0.08 3.77 -1.32
CA PHE A 30 0.99 3.36 -2.23
C PHE A 30 0.91 4.05 -3.58
N ASN A 31 -0.29 4.30 -4.10
CA ASN A 31 -0.47 5.08 -5.32
C ASN A 31 0.08 6.50 -5.14
N LYS A 32 -0.24 7.16 -4.01
CA LYS A 32 0.27 8.50 -3.67
C LYS A 32 1.80 8.54 -3.59
N ILE A 33 2.41 7.60 -2.89
CA ILE A 33 3.87 7.54 -2.74
C ILE A 33 4.58 7.30 -4.08
N LYS A 34 3.97 6.53 -4.99
CA LYS A 34 4.57 6.25 -6.30
C LYS A 34 4.67 7.47 -7.22
N HIS A 35 3.93 8.56 -6.96
CA HIS A 35 4.15 9.82 -7.68
C HIS A 35 5.54 10.41 -7.42
N TYR A 36 6.16 10.09 -6.28
CA TYR A 36 7.51 10.51 -5.96
C TYR A 36 8.51 9.58 -6.65
N ARG A 37 9.03 10.02 -7.81
CA ARG A 37 9.95 9.25 -8.67
C ARG A 37 11.14 8.65 -7.91
N ARG A 38 11.69 9.38 -6.93
CA ARG A 38 12.81 8.90 -6.09
C ARG A 38 12.49 7.63 -5.30
N ILE A 39 11.25 7.52 -4.81
CA ILE A 39 10.77 6.33 -4.11
C ILE A 39 10.40 5.23 -5.10
N PHE A 40 9.63 5.55 -6.15
CA PHE A 40 9.19 4.59 -7.15
C PHE A 40 10.36 3.86 -7.82
N SER A 41 11.36 4.61 -8.30
CA SER A 41 12.52 4.05 -9.00
C SER A 41 13.64 3.58 -8.07
N ARG A 42 13.47 3.70 -6.74
CA ARG A 42 14.46 3.28 -5.73
C ARG A 42 15.86 3.86 -5.99
N PHE A 43 15.98 5.17 -6.16
CA PHE A 43 17.28 5.80 -6.45
C PHE A 43 18.27 5.74 -5.28
N GLU A 44 17.80 5.57 -4.05
CA GLU A 44 18.67 5.50 -2.87
C GLU A 44 19.45 4.18 -2.83
N LYS A 45 20.78 4.29 -2.78
CA LYS A 45 21.69 3.13 -2.75
C LYS A 45 21.63 2.36 -1.43
N THR A 46 21.38 3.05 -0.33
CA THR A 46 21.33 2.46 1.02
C THR A 46 19.90 2.44 1.55
N ALA A 47 19.56 1.39 2.30
CA ALA A 47 18.25 1.26 2.94
C ALA A 47 17.92 2.42 3.89
N HIS A 48 18.92 2.95 4.60
CA HIS A 48 18.74 4.06 5.54
C HIS A 48 18.23 5.33 4.86
N HIS A 49 18.93 5.79 3.80
CA HIS A 49 18.46 6.94 3.03
C HIS A 49 17.09 6.70 2.39
N PHE A 50 16.82 5.49 1.89
CA PHE A 50 15.49 5.15 1.37
C PHE A 50 14.40 5.31 2.43
N MET A 51 14.62 4.80 3.65
CA MET A 51 13.66 4.95 4.76
C MET A 51 13.46 6.42 5.13
N ALA A 52 14.51 7.22 5.19
CA ALA A 52 14.41 8.66 5.47
C ALA A 52 13.51 9.38 4.45
N PHE A 53 13.68 9.10 3.15
CA PHE A 53 12.81 9.66 2.11
C PHE A 53 11.37 9.15 2.20
N LEU A 54 11.17 7.89 2.59
CA LEU A 54 9.83 7.33 2.77
C LEU A 54 9.10 8.01 3.93
N HIS A 55 9.78 8.28 5.05
CA HIS A 55 9.23 9.06 6.16
C HIS A 55 8.90 10.50 5.76
N LEU A 56 9.79 11.16 5.02
CA LEU A 56 9.57 12.52 4.52
C LEU A 56 8.31 12.57 3.64
N VAL A 57 8.18 11.65 2.68
CA VAL A 57 7.01 11.62 1.79
C VAL A 57 5.73 11.26 2.56
N ALA A 58 5.80 10.33 3.50
CA ALA A 58 4.66 10.00 4.36
C ALA A 58 4.19 11.23 5.16
N PHE A 59 5.12 12.00 5.72
CA PHE A 59 4.83 13.26 6.41
C PHE A 59 4.17 14.29 5.48
N LEU A 60 4.71 14.50 4.27
CA LEU A 60 4.12 15.42 3.30
C LEU A 60 2.68 15.03 2.88
N ILE A 61 2.41 13.73 2.77
CA ILE A 61 1.05 13.23 2.46
C ILE A 61 0.12 13.44 3.66
N TRP A 62 0.64 13.33 4.89
CA TRP A 62 -0.14 13.51 6.12
C TRP A 62 -0.51 14.98 6.38
N THR A 63 0.41 15.91 6.14
CA THR A 63 0.19 17.35 6.38
C THR A 63 -0.62 18.06 5.30
N ARG A 64 -1.02 17.33 4.26
CA ARG A 64 -1.78 17.86 3.13
C ARG A 64 -3.27 17.70 3.36
#